data_AF-A0A1F8NJV8-F1
#
_entry.id   AF-A0A1F8NJV8-F1
#
_cell.length_a   1.000
_cell.length_b   1.000
_cell.length_c   1.000
_cell.angle_alpha   90.00
_cell.angle_beta   90.00
_cell.angle_gamma   90.00
#
_symmetry.space_group_name_H-M   'P 1'
#
loop_
_entity.id
_entity.type
_entity.pdbx_description
1 polymer ?
#
loop_
_entity_poly.entity_id
_entity_poly.type
_entity_poly.pdbx_seq_one_letter_code
_entity_poly.pdbx_strand_id
1 'polypeptide(L)'
;MSNQSQSSDIETQTPVDNQISDHSNHKRRALALQALMLLLVFVGGLGSGYLMGQQSGHDIAASSTTEKQENGMTLMEQINPPAGYKIPAVFGDIGPQLVAAGAIDLVKFTDIYRQQTKPLTDDQMSILTKETAANVVINPENAYFLLNFFWALGLTNQNVILTEGPMMSKGKEQVGGYASTGGWTIGAKKPTELFASSKIVTLTDEQQARLLEVASGVYRPCCNNPTHFPDCNHGMAMLGLLELMASQNASSEEMFETAKYVNAFWYPQQMLEVATAFKASKNVDFAEADAKTVVSDQYSSGSGFQAVHQYLSQNGLLEQAPSSGGSCGVQ
;
A
#
# COMPACT_ATOMS: atom_id res chain seq x y z
N MET A 1 -68.34 3.11 24.65
CA MET A 1 -69.42 2.93 25.66
C MET A 1 -70.17 1.68 25.24
N SER A 2 -69.71 0.51 25.69
CA SER A 2 -70.08 -0.17 26.95
C SER A 2 -71.20 -1.16 26.72
N ASN A 3 -70.99 -2.35 27.30
CA ASN A 3 -72.00 -3.29 27.77
C ASN A 3 -72.76 -4.07 26.69
N GLN A 4 -73.16 -5.32 26.89
CA GLN A 4 -73.25 -6.16 28.09
C GLN A 4 -73.40 -7.63 27.60
N SER A 5 -72.96 -8.64 28.34
CA SER A 5 -73.80 -9.56 29.15
C SER A 5 -74.86 -10.30 28.32
N GLN A 6 -75.08 -11.62 28.37
CA GLN A 6 -75.18 -12.55 29.51
C GLN A 6 -75.31 -13.96 28.89
N SER A 7 -74.70 -14.98 29.49
CA SER A 7 -75.39 -16.08 30.21
C SER A 7 -76.47 -16.84 29.44
N SER A 8 -76.30 -18.16 29.31
CA SER A 8 -77.35 -19.12 29.65
C SER A 8 -76.79 -20.53 29.76
N ASP A 9 -77.07 -21.14 30.91
CA ASP A 9 -76.71 -22.48 31.34
C ASP A 9 -77.58 -23.60 30.71
N ILE A 10 -76.90 -24.71 30.41
CA ILE A 10 -77.20 -26.11 30.77
C ILE A 10 -78.48 -26.78 30.25
N GLU A 11 -78.31 -27.84 29.46
CA GLU A 11 -79.12 -29.07 29.60
C GLU A 11 -78.35 -30.35 29.20
N THR A 12 -78.17 -31.21 30.21
CA THR A 12 -78.23 -32.68 30.27
C THR A 12 -77.50 -33.58 29.24
N GLN A 13 -76.53 -34.36 29.75
CA GLN A 13 -75.86 -35.48 29.07
C GLN A 13 -76.51 -36.84 29.41
N THR A 14 -76.58 -37.72 28.43
CA THR A 14 -76.54 -39.20 28.58
C THR A 14 -75.56 -39.81 27.56
N PRO A 15 -74.96 -40.98 27.86
CA PRO A 15 -73.66 -41.38 27.30
C PRO A 15 -73.79 -42.35 26.11
N VAL A 16 -72.83 -42.29 25.19
CA VAL A 16 -72.58 -43.34 24.20
C VAL A 16 -71.09 -43.70 24.15
N ASP A 17 -70.87 -44.95 24.49
CA ASP A 17 -69.78 -45.89 24.23
C ASP A 17 -68.58 -45.43 23.38
N ASN A 18 -67.38 -45.62 23.92
CA ASN A 18 -66.10 -45.22 23.32
C ASN A 18 -65.29 -46.46 22.95
N GLN A 19 -65.33 -46.85 21.66
CA GLN A 19 -64.36 -47.79 21.10
C GLN A 19 -63.09 -47.07 20.68
N ILE A 20 -62.00 -47.47 21.33
CA ILE A 20 -60.61 -47.06 21.16
C ILE A 20 -60.04 -47.72 19.89
N SER A 21 -59.19 -47.00 19.14
CA SER A 21 -57.81 -47.41 18.79
C SER A 21 -57.33 -46.99 17.38
N ASP A 22 -56.00 -46.86 17.29
CA ASP A 22 -55.18 -47.18 16.11
C ASP A 22 -54.57 -46.05 15.26
N HIS A 23 -53.98 -45.02 15.88
CA HIS A 23 -53.11 -44.07 15.15
C HIS A 23 -51.70 -43.84 15.75
N SER A 24 -51.39 -44.37 16.93
CA SER A 24 -50.14 -44.04 17.65
C SER A 24 -48.97 -45.00 17.40
N ASN A 25 -49.21 -46.24 16.97
CA ASN A 25 -48.17 -47.25 16.80
C ASN A 25 -47.47 -47.21 15.44
N HIS A 26 -48.17 -46.79 14.38
CA HIS A 26 -47.57 -46.68 13.04
C HIS A 26 -46.56 -45.55 12.92
N LYS A 27 -46.79 -44.40 13.58
CA LYS A 27 -45.88 -43.24 13.55
C LYS A 27 -44.55 -43.52 14.28
N ARG A 28 -44.59 -44.29 15.39
CA ARG A 28 -43.37 -44.65 16.15
C ARG A 28 -42.49 -45.66 15.41
N ARG A 29 -43.08 -46.58 14.65
CA ARG A 29 -42.33 -47.54 13.81
C ARG A 29 -41.68 -46.88 12.60
N ALA A 30 -42.35 -45.91 11.97
CA ALA A 30 -41.79 -45.16 10.84
C ALA A 30 -40.57 -44.31 11.23
N LEU A 31 -40.63 -43.65 12.40
CA LEU A 31 -39.51 -42.84 12.93
C LEU A 31 -38.31 -43.69 13.33
N ALA A 32 -38.52 -44.89 13.88
CA ALA A 32 -37.43 -45.81 14.23
C ALA A 32 -36.71 -46.38 12.98
N LEU A 33 -37.44 -46.64 11.89
CA LEU A 33 -36.87 -47.09 10.61
C LEU A 33 -36.07 -45.98 9.91
N GLN A 34 -36.50 -44.72 9.99
CA GLN A 34 -35.76 -43.58 9.44
C GLN A 34 -34.46 -43.30 10.20
N ALA A 35 -34.46 -43.43 11.54
CA ALA A 35 -33.25 -43.27 12.34
C ALA A 35 -32.21 -44.38 12.07
N LEU A 36 -32.65 -45.61 11.80
CA LEU A 36 -31.76 -46.74 11.48
C LEU A 36 -31.09 -46.58 10.10
N MET A 37 -31.80 -46.04 9.10
CA MET A 37 -31.21 -45.76 7.78
C MET A 37 -30.15 -44.66 7.83
N LEU A 38 -30.36 -43.59 8.61
CA LEU A 38 -29.39 -42.50 8.74
C LEU A 38 -28.11 -42.95 9.46
N LEU A 39 -28.22 -43.86 10.43
CA LEU A 39 -27.06 -44.44 11.12
C LEU A 39 -26.22 -45.34 10.20
N LEU A 40 -26.86 -46.11 9.32
CA LEU A 40 -26.17 -46.99 8.36
C LEU A 40 -25.41 -46.20 7.28
N VAL A 41 -25.94 -45.05 6.83
CA VAL A 41 -25.24 -44.15 5.91
C VAL A 41 -24.04 -43.49 6.58
N PHE A 42 -24.16 -43.08 7.84
CA PHE A 42 -23.06 -42.46 8.59
C PHE A 42 -21.89 -43.43 8.84
N VAL A 43 -22.19 -44.69 9.19
CA VAL A 43 -21.15 -45.72 9.40
C VAL A 43 -20.55 -46.21 8.06
N GLY A 44 -21.34 -46.31 6.99
CA GLY A 44 -20.85 -46.65 5.65
C GLY A 44 -19.97 -45.57 5.01
N GLY A 45 -20.21 -44.30 5.33
CA GLY A 45 -19.43 -43.16 4.84
C GLY A 45 -18.04 -43.02 5.49
N LEU A 46 -17.87 -43.47 6.73
CA LEU A 46 -16.58 -43.42 7.43
C LEU A 46 -15.65 -44.62 7.11
N GLY A 47 -16.20 -45.74 6.62
CA GLY A 47 -15.42 -46.93 6.28
C GLY A 47 -14.90 -47.01 4.84
N SER A 48 -15.43 -46.20 3.92
CA SER A 48 -15.11 -46.25 2.48
C SER A 48 -13.87 -45.42 2.09
N GLY A 49 -13.48 -44.43 2.89
CA GLY A 49 -12.30 -43.59 2.64
C GLY A 49 -10.96 -44.22 3.06
N TYR A 50 -10.95 -45.20 3.95
CA TYR A 50 -9.70 -45.76 4.51
C TYR A 50 -9.19 -46.99 3.76
N LEU A 51 -10.04 -47.68 2.98
CA LEU A 51 -9.68 -48.90 2.24
C LEU A 51 -9.41 -48.68 0.75
N MET A 52 -9.56 -47.44 0.25
CA MET A 52 -9.28 -47.06 -1.15
C MET A 52 -8.01 -46.22 -1.31
N GLY A 53 -7.22 -46.05 -0.22
CA GLY A 53 -5.93 -45.36 -0.20
C GLY A 53 -4.71 -46.28 -0.08
N GLN A 54 -4.90 -47.60 -0.07
CA GLN A 54 -3.82 -48.60 0.03
C GLN A 54 -4.07 -49.72 -0.98
N GLN A 55 -3.73 -49.49 -2.26
CA GLN A 55 -3.23 -50.49 -3.22
C GLN A 55 -3.34 -49.95 -4.64
N SER A 56 -2.28 -49.28 -5.10
CA SER A 56 -1.93 -49.20 -6.52
C SER A 56 -0.46 -48.76 -6.67
N GLY A 57 0.43 -49.69 -7.03
CA GLY A 57 1.68 -49.41 -7.72
C GLY A 57 2.98 -49.53 -6.92
N HIS A 58 3.62 -50.72 -6.98
CA HIS A 58 5.06 -50.86 -6.88
C HIS A 58 5.65 -50.70 -8.30
N ASP A 59 6.64 -49.82 -8.42
CA ASP A 59 7.76 -49.71 -9.36
C ASP A 59 7.58 -49.97 -10.86
N ILE A 60 7.58 -48.88 -11.66
CA ILE A 60 8.40 -48.75 -12.88
C ILE A 60 8.93 -47.30 -12.97
N ALA A 61 10.20 -47.21 -13.34
CA ALA A 61 11.06 -46.05 -13.46
C ALA A 61 10.56 -44.87 -14.31
N ALA A 62 11.12 -43.70 -13.98
CA ALA A 62 11.42 -42.56 -14.85
C ALA A 62 10.22 -41.84 -15.51
N SER A 63 9.60 -40.93 -14.76
CA SER A 63 9.47 -39.55 -15.22
C SER A 63 9.16 -38.66 -14.02
N SER A 64 10.22 -38.18 -13.36
CA SER A 64 10.10 -36.95 -12.59
C SER A 64 9.86 -35.84 -13.61
N THR A 65 8.61 -35.57 -13.94
CA THR A 65 8.20 -34.19 -14.23
C THR A 65 8.47 -33.44 -12.95
N THR A 66 9.69 -32.91 -12.86
CA THR A 66 10.02 -31.76 -12.05
C THR A 66 9.04 -30.69 -12.49
N GLU A 67 7.90 -30.61 -11.80
CA GLU A 67 7.26 -29.32 -11.59
C GLU A 67 8.36 -28.45 -11.00
N LYS A 68 8.94 -27.67 -11.91
CA LYS A 68 9.81 -26.56 -11.58
C LYS A 68 8.93 -25.68 -10.69
N GLN A 69 9.00 -25.88 -9.37
CA GLN A 69 8.73 -24.83 -8.41
C GLN A 69 9.71 -23.72 -8.79
N GLU A 70 9.30 -22.87 -9.73
CA GLU A 70 9.75 -21.51 -9.75
C GLU A 70 9.38 -20.98 -8.38
N ASN A 71 10.40 -20.83 -7.55
CA ASN A 71 10.37 -20.03 -6.35
C ASN A 71 10.22 -18.56 -6.79
N GLY A 72 9.10 -18.29 -7.45
CA GLY A 72 8.74 -17.02 -8.04
C GLY A 72 8.30 -16.10 -6.92
N MET A 73 8.95 -14.94 -6.85
CA MET A 73 8.58 -13.87 -5.95
C MET A 73 7.10 -13.51 -6.18
N THR A 74 6.33 -13.41 -5.10
CA THR A 74 4.95 -12.92 -5.18
C THR A 74 4.94 -11.50 -5.75
N LEU A 75 3.82 -11.07 -6.35
CA LEU A 75 3.71 -9.72 -6.90
C LEU A 75 4.00 -8.64 -5.83
N MET A 76 3.55 -8.88 -4.60
CA MET A 76 3.80 -7.98 -3.47
C MET A 76 5.30 -7.88 -3.13
N GLU A 77 6.02 -9.00 -3.14
CA GLU A 77 7.47 -9.01 -2.92
C GLU A 77 8.22 -8.37 -4.08
N GLN A 78 7.68 -8.36 -5.30
CA GLN A 78 8.27 -7.63 -6.43
C GLN A 78 8.13 -6.12 -6.28
N ILE A 79 6.97 -5.63 -5.82
CA ILE A 79 6.74 -4.19 -5.65
C ILE A 79 7.42 -3.64 -4.38
N ASN A 80 7.37 -4.40 -3.27
CA ASN A 80 8.02 -4.07 -2.01
C ASN A 80 8.91 -5.25 -1.57
N PRO A 81 10.12 -5.36 -2.13
CA PRO A 81 11.08 -6.37 -1.72
C PRO A 81 11.32 -6.32 -0.22
N PRO A 82 11.24 -7.45 0.51
CA PRO A 82 11.51 -7.47 1.95
C PRO A 82 12.91 -6.98 2.33
N ALA A 83 13.89 -7.17 1.45
CA ALA A 83 15.25 -6.64 1.62
C ALA A 83 15.36 -5.13 1.33
N GLY A 84 14.29 -4.50 0.87
CA GLY A 84 14.25 -3.13 0.40
C GLY A 84 14.78 -2.94 -1.02
N TYR A 85 14.75 -1.69 -1.47
CA TYR A 85 15.34 -1.24 -2.72
C TYR A 85 16.52 -0.30 -2.44
N LYS A 86 17.67 -0.62 -3.03
CA LYS A 86 18.88 0.22 -2.93
C LYS A 86 18.80 1.34 -3.95
N ILE A 87 18.75 2.57 -3.47
CA ILE A 87 18.77 3.77 -4.29
C ILE A 87 20.23 4.10 -4.64
N PRO A 88 20.54 4.49 -5.89
CA PRO A 88 21.89 4.90 -6.30
C PRO A 88 22.21 6.32 -5.78
N ALA A 89 22.23 6.47 -4.46
CA ALA A 89 22.61 7.68 -3.76
C ALA A 89 23.10 7.34 -2.33
N VAL A 90 23.94 8.20 -1.77
CA VAL A 90 24.32 8.20 -0.36
C VAL A 90 23.76 9.42 0.37
N PHE A 91 23.56 9.33 1.69
CA PHE A 91 23.01 10.43 2.48
C PHE A 91 23.98 11.63 2.62
N GLY A 92 25.29 11.40 2.72
CA GLY A 92 26.26 12.46 2.92
C GLY A 92 26.01 13.23 4.22
N ASP A 93 26.12 14.57 4.16
CA ASP A 93 25.87 15.49 5.26
C ASP A 93 24.49 16.17 5.19
N ILE A 94 23.58 15.65 4.34
CA ILE A 94 22.25 16.24 4.09
C ILE A 94 21.44 16.39 5.38
N GLY A 95 21.43 15.37 6.26
CA GLY A 95 20.71 15.43 7.53
C GLY A 95 21.19 16.57 8.44
N PRO A 96 22.50 16.64 8.76
CA PRO A 96 23.08 17.80 9.46
C PRO A 96 22.71 19.14 8.82
N GLN A 97 22.76 19.25 7.50
CA GLN A 97 22.39 20.49 6.79
C GLN A 97 20.90 20.84 6.97
N LEU A 98 20.00 19.85 6.94
CA LEU A 98 18.56 20.06 7.17
C LEU A 98 18.26 20.53 8.60
N VAL A 99 18.94 19.96 9.58
CA VAL A 99 18.83 20.40 10.99
C VAL A 99 19.36 21.83 11.12
N ALA A 100 20.53 22.13 10.55
CA ALA A 100 21.14 23.47 10.60
C ALA A 100 20.27 24.53 9.89
N ALA A 101 19.62 24.18 8.78
CA ALA A 101 18.69 25.05 8.07
C ALA A 101 17.40 25.33 8.87
N GLY A 102 17.10 24.51 9.88
CA GLY A 102 15.86 24.53 10.64
C GLY A 102 14.71 23.81 9.93
N ALA A 103 15.01 23.04 8.88
CA ALA A 103 14.03 22.21 8.17
C ALA A 103 13.56 21.07 9.07
N ILE A 104 14.45 20.49 9.86
CA ILE A 104 14.13 19.47 10.85
C ILE A 104 14.43 20.03 12.24
N ASP A 105 13.40 20.13 13.09
CA ASP A 105 13.57 20.29 14.53
C ASP A 105 13.76 18.90 15.14
N LEU A 106 14.97 18.57 15.57
CA LEU A 106 15.31 17.23 16.07
C LEU A 106 14.41 16.76 17.22
N VAL A 107 13.99 17.67 18.11
CA VAL A 107 13.15 17.33 19.24
C VAL A 107 11.75 16.98 18.76
N LYS A 108 11.13 17.87 17.97
CA LYS A 108 9.78 17.62 17.41
C LYS A 108 9.75 16.37 16.52
N PHE A 109 10.78 16.21 15.68
CA PHE A 109 10.90 15.08 14.78
C PHE A 109 11.00 13.78 15.57
N THR A 110 11.87 13.70 16.58
CA THR A 110 11.97 12.50 17.45
C THR A 110 10.67 12.21 18.20
N ASP A 111 10.01 13.26 18.71
CA ASP A 111 8.80 13.14 19.51
C ASP A 111 7.61 12.57 18.71
N ILE A 112 7.45 12.96 17.45
CA ILE A 112 6.38 12.42 16.59
C ILE A 112 6.57 10.92 16.33
N TYR A 113 7.79 10.49 16.04
CA TYR A 113 8.09 9.07 15.83
C TYR A 113 7.84 8.23 17.09
N ARG A 114 8.18 8.78 18.26
CA ARG A 114 7.86 8.17 19.56
C ARG A 114 6.35 8.07 19.79
N GLN A 115 5.59 9.13 19.50
CA GLN A 115 4.13 9.15 19.66
C GLN A 115 3.42 8.15 18.73
N GLN A 116 3.96 7.94 17.53
CA GLN A 116 3.48 6.95 16.58
C GLN A 116 3.94 5.51 16.89
N THR A 117 4.52 5.25 18.07
CA THR A 117 5.05 3.94 18.50
C THR A 117 6.13 3.37 17.58
N LYS A 118 6.80 4.22 16.81
CA LYS A 118 7.89 3.89 15.89
C LYS A 118 9.08 4.82 16.14
N PRO A 119 9.75 4.72 17.31
CA PRO A 119 10.87 5.59 17.63
C PRO A 119 11.98 5.48 16.58
N LEU A 120 12.71 6.59 16.38
CA LEU A 120 13.85 6.59 15.48
C LEU A 120 14.90 5.58 15.94
N THR A 121 15.48 4.87 14.98
CA THR A 121 16.64 3.99 15.25
C THR A 121 17.91 4.81 15.40
N ASP A 122 18.96 4.20 15.97
CA ASP A 122 20.29 4.83 16.06
C ASP A 122 20.84 5.21 14.68
N ASP A 123 20.57 4.40 13.65
CA ASP A 123 20.96 4.69 12.27
C ASP A 123 20.22 5.90 11.70
N GLN A 124 18.90 6.01 11.95
CA GLN A 124 18.10 7.17 11.54
C GLN A 124 18.56 8.44 12.27
N MET A 125 18.86 8.33 13.56
CA MET A 125 19.44 9.44 14.32
C MET A 125 20.82 9.83 13.77
N SER A 126 21.65 8.86 13.38
CA SER A 126 22.95 9.10 12.76
C SER A 126 22.80 9.83 11.42
N ILE A 127 21.86 9.42 10.56
CA ILE A 127 21.53 10.10 9.30
C ILE A 127 21.19 11.57 9.53
N LEU A 128 20.45 11.89 10.60
CA LEU A 128 20.04 13.27 10.92
C LEU A 128 21.16 14.13 11.54
N THR A 129 22.15 13.52 12.19
CA THR A 129 23.09 14.25 13.07
C THR A 129 24.55 14.18 12.65
N LYS A 130 24.89 13.29 11.72
CA LYS A 130 26.27 13.05 11.27
C LYS A 130 26.35 12.97 9.75
N GLU A 131 27.51 13.29 9.22
CA GLU A 131 27.86 12.93 7.85
C GLU A 131 27.98 11.40 7.74
N THR A 132 27.36 10.82 6.73
CA THR A 132 27.35 9.37 6.53
C THR A 132 27.46 8.99 5.05
N ALA A 133 28.42 8.13 4.73
CA ALA A 133 28.55 7.52 3.40
C ALA A 133 27.59 6.31 3.21
N ALA A 134 26.61 6.14 4.09
CA ALA A 134 25.62 5.07 3.95
C ALA A 134 24.79 5.26 2.68
N ASN A 135 24.60 4.16 1.94
CA ASN A 135 23.67 4.13 0.81
C ASN A 135 22.23 4.35 1.31
N VAL A 136 21.44 5.03 0.51
CA VAL A 136 20.00 5.14 0.76
C VAL A 136 19.35 3.80 0.38
N VAL A 137 18.66 3.18 1.32
CA VAL A 137 17.89 1.96 1.11
C VAL A 137 16.48 2.20 1.63
N ILE A 138 15.47 2.05 0.78
CA ILE A 138 14.06 2.13 1.20
C ILE A 138 13.52 0.72 1.47
N ASN A 139 12.84 0.54 2.59
CA ASN A 139 12.21 -0.71 2.99
C ASN A 139 10.91 -0.43 3.79
N PRO A 140 10.11 -1.47 4.10
CA PRO A 140 8.85 -1.28 4.83
C PRO A 140 9.02 -0.60 6.20
N GLU A 141 10.17 -0.76 6.86
CA GLU A 141 10.46 -0.24 8.18
C GLU A 141 10.79 1.26 8.16
N ASN A 142 11.43 1.75 7.10
CA ASN A 142 11.95 3.11 7.02
C ASN A 142 11.26 4.02 5.97
N ALA A 143 10.32 3.51 5.16
CA ALA A 143 9.66 4.27 4.11
C ALA A 143 9.06 5.60 4.60
N TYR A 144 8.48 5.61 5.80
CA TYR A 144 7.93 6.81 6.43
C TYR A 144 9.02 7.78 6.91
N PHE A 145 10.17 7.27 7.40
CA PHE A 145 11.35 8.10 7.70
C PHE A 145 11.88 8.79 6.45
N LEU A 146 12.07 8.03 5.36
CA LEU A 146 12.57 8.58 4.11
C LEU A 146 11.60 9.58 3.48
N LEU A 147 10.29 9.34 3.58
CA LEU A 147 9.30 10.30 3.12
C LEU A 147 9.49 11.66 3.81
N ASN A 148 9.59 11.69 5.15
CA ASN A 148 9.74 12.95 5.88
C ASN A 148 11.13 13.57 5.69
N PHE A 149 12.18 12.75 5.63
CA PHE A 149 13.55 13.22 5.36
C PHE A 149 13.64 13.92 3.99
N PHE A 150 13.15 13.27 2.93
CA PHE A 150 13.20 13.84 1.60
C PHE A 150 12.17 14.95 1.39
N TRP A 151 11.05 14.95 2.13
CA TRP A 151 10.14 16.09 2.14
C TRP A 151 10.84 17.33 2.71
N ALA A 152 11.57 17.20 3.82
CA ALA A 152 12.38 18.29 4.36
C ALA A 152 13.41 18.79 3.35
N LEU A 153 14.09 17.86 2.66
CA LEU A 153 15.07 18.20 1.62
C LEU A 153 14.43 18.96 0.46
N GLY A 154 13.41 18.38 -0.17
CA GLY A 154 12.73 19.00 -1.31
C GLY A 154 12.15 20.36 -0.94
N LEU A 155 11.55 20.50 0.24
CA LEU A 155 11.00 21.79 0.68
C LEU A 155 12.09 22.87 0.82
N THR A 156 13.25 22.49 1.34
CA THR A 156 14.27 23.45 1.80
C THR A 156 15.32 23.75 0.74
N ASN A 157 15.61 22.78 -0.12
CA ASN A 157 16.64 22.93 -1.14
C ASN A 157 16.23 23.99 -2.17
N GLN A 158 17.16 24.89 -2.49
CA GLN A 158 16.96 25.90 -3.49
C GLN A 158 17.12 25.29 -4.89
N ASN A 159 16.04 25.25 -5.65
CA ASN A 159 16.01 24.74 -7.01
C ASN A 159 15.06 25.54 -7.89
N VAL A 160 15.40 25.67 -9.18
CA VAL A 160 14.59 26.39 -10.19
C VAL A 160 13.18 25.80 -10.33
N ILE A 161 12.99 24.50 -10.08
CA ILE A 161 11.66 23.87 -10.04
C ILE A 161 10.76 24.53 -8.99
N LEU A 162 11.30 24.96 -7.86
CA LEU A 162 10.53 25.61 -6.79
C LEU A 162 10.46 27.13 -6.96
N THR A 163 11.51 27.76 -7.48
CA THR A 163 11.58 29.23 -7.59
C THR A 163 10.97 29.78 -8.87
N GLU A 164 10.84 28.95 -9.91
CA GLU A 164 10.33 29.35 -11.23
C GLU A 164 9.26 28.39 -11.79
N GLY A 165 9.11 27.21 -11.20
CA GLY A 165 8.16 26.19 -11.66
C GLY A 165 6.70 26.42 -11.24
N PRO A 166 5.82 25.42 -11.48
CA PRO A 166 4.36 25.55 -11.37
C PRO A 166 3.83 26.02 -10.02
N MET A 167 4.53 25.74 -8.92
CA MET A 167 4.15 26.22 -7.59
C MET A 167 4.11 27.75 -7.51
N MET A 168 4.92 28.43 -8.32
CA MET A 168 5.01 29.90 -8.37
C MET A 168 3.92 30.55 -9.23
N SER A 169 3.07 29.77 -9.89
CA SER A 169 2.00 30.27 -10.78
C SER A 169 1.03 31.25 -10.12
N LYS A 170 0.85 31.16 -8.79
CA LYS A 170 -0.01 32.05 -7.99
C LYS A 170 0.76 33.11 -7.19
N GLY A 171 2.08 33.23 -7.41
CA GLY A 171 2.96 34.11 -6.65
C GLY A 171 3.55 33.47 -5.39
N LYS A 172 4.67 34.01 -4.92
CA LYS A 172 5.44 33.49 -3.78
C LYS A 172 4.62 33.47 -2.49
N GLU A 173 3.74 34.44 -2.33
CA GLU A 173 2.91 34.64 -1.14
C GLU A 173 1.91 33.49 -0.94
N GLN A 174 1.60 32.75 -2.02
CA GLN A 174 0.63 31.65 -2.01
C GLN A 174 1.26 30.27 -1.80
N VAL A 175 2.59 30.15 -1.80
CA VAL A 175 3.26 28.84 -1.68
C VAL A 175 2.92 28.13 -0.37
N GLY A 176 2.66 28.90 0.70
CA GLY A 176 2.25 28.35 2.00
C GLY A 176 0.92 27.59 1.97
N GLY A 177 0.09 27.80 0.95
CA GLY A 177 -1.20 27.11 0.80
C GLY A 177 -1.10 25.69 0.25
N TYR A 178 0.05 25.28 -0.31
CA TYR A 178 0.24 23.91 -0.79
C TYR A 178 0.48 22.94 0.38
N ALA A 179 -0.01 21.70 0.25
CA ALA A 179 0.16 20.68 1.27
C ALA A 179 1.65 20.36 1.51
N SER A 180 2.48 20.42 0.47
CA SER A 180 3.93 20.27 0.55
C SER A 180 4.65 21.36 1.33
N THR A 181 4.06 22.55 1.50
CA THR A 181 4.65 23.64 2.27
C THR A 181 3.92 23.79 3.60
N GLY A 182 2.65 24.18 3.59
CA GLY A 182 1.88 24.42 4.81
C GLY A 182 1.73 23.21 5.72
N GLY A 183 1.83 21.99 5.17
CA GLY A 183 1.75 20.74 5.94
C GLY A 183 3.01 20.40 6.76
N TRP A 184 4.14 21.08 6.53
CA TRP A 184 5.40 20.75 7.21
C TRP A 184 5.51 21.40 8.59
N THR A 185 4.96 20.78 9.63
CA THR A 185 4.85 21.38 10.97
C THR A 185 6.01 21.06 11.91
N ILE A 186 6.96 20.23 11.48
CA ILE A 186 8.02 19.64 12.31
C ILE A 186 9.38 20.30 12.11
N GLY A 187 9.41 21.45 11.43
CA GLY A 187 10.58 22.32 11.34
C GLY A 187 10.76 23.23 12.55
N ALA A 188 11.96 23.80 12.67
CA ALA A 188 12.29 24.82 13.66
C ALA A 188 11.86 26.23 13.18
N LYS A 189 11.69 26.41 11.87
CA LYS A 189 11.18 27.63 11.23
C LYS A 189 9.78 27.42 10.67
N LYS A 190 9.12 28.51 10.30
CA LYS A 190 7.83 28.42 9.60
C LYS A 190 8.02 27.79 8.22
N PRO A 191 7.04 27.04 7.70
CA PRO A 191 7.23 26.32 6.45
C PRO A 191 7.52 27.22 5.24
N THR A 192 6.89 28.40 5.19
CA THR A 192 7.14 29.40 4.15
C THR A 192 8.53 30.04 4.23
N GLU A 193 9.17 30.02 5.39
CA GLU A 193 10.56 30.48 5.56
C GLU A 193 11.57 29.42 5.13
N LEU A 194 11.16 28.15 5.07
CA LEU A 194 11.98 27.03 4.60
C LEU A 194 11.94 26.88 3.08
N PHE A 195 10.82 27.23 2.44
CA PHE A 195 10.61 27.05 1.00
C PHE A 195 11.78 27.59 0.15
N ALA A 196 12.52 26.67 -0.49
CA ALA A 196 13.69 26.95 -1.33
C ALA A 196 14.73 27.89 -0.68
N SER A 197 14.90 27.81 0.65
CA SER A 197 15.68 28.77 1.43
C SER A 197 17.19 28.51 1.45
N SER A 198 17.64 27.29 1.15
CA SER A 198 19.01 26.84 1.39
C SER A 198 19.58 26.08 0.19
N LYS A 199 20.85 26.30 -0.14
CA LYS A 199 21.57 25.50 -1.16
C LYS A 199 22.19 24.27 -0.52
N ILE A 200 21.37 23.26 -0.22
CA ILE A 200 21.83 22.01 0.41
C ILE A 200 22.47 21.12 -0.67
N VAL A 201 21.79 21.00 -1.81
CA VAL A 201 22.26 20.29 -2.99
C VAL A 201 22.33 21.27 -4.15
N THR A 202 23.49 21.35 -4.80
CA THR A 202 23.70 22.18 -6.00
C THR A 202 23.88 21.28 -7.21
N LEU A 203 23.19 21.60 -8.31
CA LEU A 203 23.25 20.85 -9.55
C LEU A 203 24.01 21.63 -10.63
N THR A 204 24.73 20.93 -11.48
CA THR A 204 25.18 21.48 -12.77
C THR A 204 24.00 21.62 -13.72
N ASP A 205 24.15 22.36 -14.82
CA ASP A 205 23.12 22.51 -15.83
C ASP A 205 22.66 21.16 -16.42
N GLU A 206 23.61 20.25 -16.62
CA GLU A 206 23.33 18.90 -17.13
C GLU A 206 22.52 18.07 -16.11
N GLN A 207 22.89 18.13 -14.82
CA GLN A 207 22.16 17.46 -13.75
C GLN A 207 20.76 18.06 -13.55
N GLN A 208 20.63 19.38 -13.65
CA GLN A 208 19.34 20.08 -13.54
C GLN A 208 18.42 19.75 -14.72
N ALA A 209 18.95 19.67 -15.95
CA ALA A 209 18.17 19.26 -17.11
C ALA A 209 17.64 17.83 -16.97
N ARG A 210 18.48 16.92 -16.46
CA ARG A 210 18.08 15.54 -16.14
C ARG A 210 16.99 15.48 -15.08
N LEU A 211 17.17 16.23 -13.97
CA LEU A 211 16.17 16.35 -12.92
C LEU A 211 14.83 16.84 -13.49
N LEU A 212 14.85 17.87 -14.35
CA LEU A 212 13.64 18.42 -14.95
C LEU A 212 12.92 17.41 -15.84
N GLU A 213 13.66 16.65 -16.66
CA GLU A 213 13.10 15.57 -17.48
C GLU A 213 12.34 14.55 -16.61
N VAL A 214 13.03 14.03 -15.59
CA VAL A 214 12.46 12.97 -14.74
C VAL A 214 11.31 13.50 -13.89
N ALA A 215 11.49 14.64 -13.23
CA ALA A 215 10.45 15.24 -12.38
C ALA A 215 9.18 15.55 -13.18
N SER A 216 9.29 15.87 -14.46
CA SER A 216 8.13 16.10 -15.35
C SER A 216 7.41 14.81 -15.76
N GLY A 217 8.12 13.68 -15.77
CA GLY A 217 7.58 12.37 -16.14
C GLY A 217 7.09 11.51 -14.96
N VAL A 218 7.47 11.84 -13.73
CA VAL A 218 7.10 11.06 -12.53
C VAL A 218 5.79 11.57 -11.92
N TYR A 219 4.80 10.69 -11.86
CA TYR A 219 3.51 10.86 -11.21
C TYR A 219 3.37 9.88 -10.04
N ARG A 220 2.32 10.07 -9.24
CA ARG A 220 2.00 9.30 -8.02
C ARG A 220 0.48 9.25 -7.82
N PRO A 221 -0.08 8.14 -7.33
CA PRO A 221 -1.50 7.77 -7.53
C PRO A 221 -2.50 8.56 -6.67
N CYS A 222 -2.14 9.76 -6.21
CA CYS A 222 -2.96 10.62 -5.37
C CYS A 222 -3.43 11.91 -6.07
N CYS A 223 -2.77 12.36 -7.14
CA CYS A 223 -3.10 13.61 -7.84
C CYS A 223 -2.60 13.60 -9.29
N ASN A 224 -3.03 14.58 -10.09
CA ASN A 224 -2.62 14.71 -11.50
C ASN A 224 -1.39 15.58 -11.73
N ASN A 225 -0.70 15.98 -10.66
CA ASN A 225 0.47 16.83 -10.74
C ASN A 225 1.75 15.97 -10.77
N PRO A 226 2.65 16.16 -11.76
CA PRO A 226 3.94 15.48 -11.77
C PRO A 226 4.81 15.97 -10.60
N THR A 227 5.94 15.32 -10.35
CA THR A 227 6.93 15.75 -9.34
C THR A 227 7.48 17.16 -9.62
N HIS A 228 7.50 17.60 -10.88
CA HIS A 228 7.82 18.98 -11.27
C HIS A 228 6.80 20.01 -10.71
N PHE A 229 5.60 19.57 -10.31
CA PHE A 229 4.67 20.36 -9.51
C PHE A 229 4.47 19.69 -8.13
N PRO A 230 5.42 19.86 -7.19
CA PRO A 230 5.44 19.15 -5.91
C PRO A 230 4.51 19.81 -4.88
N ASP A 231 3.21 19.83 -5.16
CA ASP A 231 2.17 20.48 -4.34
C ASP A 231 1.74 19.70 -3.08
N CYS A 232 2.14 18.43 -2.97
CA CYS A 232 1.91 17.58 -1.80
C CYS A 232 3.22 17.03 -1.22
N ASN A 233 3.17 16.54 0.01
CA ASN A 233 4.33 15.99 0.71
C ASN A 233 5.06 14.90 -0.09
N HIS A 234 4.35 13.97 -0.74
CA HIS A 234 4.97 12.91 -1.54
C HIS A 234 5.65 13.44 -2.81
N GLY A 235 5.06 14.46 -3.44
CA GLY A 235 5.67 15.12 -4.60
C GLY A 235 6.94 15.86 -4.21
N MET A 236 6.90 16.56 -3.08
CA MET A 236 8.06 17.27 -2.53
C MET A 236 9.15 16.31 -2.05
N ALA A 237 8.77 15.19 -1.43
CA ALA A 237 9.71 14.14 -1.06
C ALA A 237 10.36 13.49 -2.29
N MET A 238 9.57 13.17 -3.31
CA MET A 238 10.11 12.66 -4.57
C MET A 238 11.08 13.66 -5.21
N LEU A 239 10.74 14.96 -5.21
CA LEU A 239 11.65 16.00 -5.72
C LEU A 239 12.97 16.00 -4.94
N GLY A 240 12.93 16.04 -3.61
CA GLY A 240 14.15 16.04 -2.77
C GLY A 240 15.03 14.82 -3.01
N LEU A 241 14.43 13.64 -3.18
CA LEU A 241 15.16 12.43 -3.53
C LEU A 241 15.82 12.54 -4.91
N LEU A 242 15.07 12.99 -5.93
CA LEU A 242 15.59 13.13 -7.29
C LEU A 242 16.69 14.20 -7.39
N GLU A 243 16.61 15.27 -6.60
CA GLU A 243 17.70 16.27 -6.47
C GLU A 243 18.98 15.63 -5.94
N LEU A 244 18.88 14.84 -4.87
CA LEU A 244 20.03 14.12 -4.31
C LEU A 244 20.67 13.18 -5.35
N MET A 245 19.85 12.38 -6.02
CA MET A 245 20.30 11.46 -7.07
C MET A 245 20.99 12.20 -8.23
N ALA A 246 20.38 13.28 -8.73
CA ALA A 246 20.92 14.06 -9.82
C ALA A 246 22.29 14.67 -9.45
N SER A 247 22.45 15.18 -8.22
CA SER A 247 23.74 15.73 -7.74
C SER A 247 24.86 14.70 -7.69
N GLN A 248 24.50 13.43 -7.50
CA GLN A 248 25.40 12.29 -7.48
C GLN A 248 25.51 11.61 -8.86
N ASN A 249 25.08 12.30 -9.92
CA ASN A 249 25.16 11.89 -11.32
C ASN A 249 24.36 10.65 -11.71
N ALA A 250 23.33 10.25 -10.95
CA ALA A 250 22.43 9.17 -11.35
C ALA A 250 21.80 9.45 -12.72
N SER A 251 21.65 8.44 -13.57
CA SER A 251 21.07 8.57 -14.91
C SER A 251 19.54 8.80 -14.86
N SER A 252 18.94 9.25 -15.97
CA SER A 252 17.48 9.39 -16.05
C SER A 252 16.79 8.06 -15.78
N GLU A 253 17.34 6.96 -16.30
CA GLU A 253 16.82 5.60 -16.11
C GLU A 253 16.87 5.18 -14.63
N GLU A 254 17.99 5.41 -13.95
CA GLU A 254 18.13 5.12 -12.51
C GLU A 254 17.12 5.91 -11.67
N MET A 255 16.88 7.17 -12.04
CA MET A 255 15.93 8.05 -11.38
C MET A 255 14.47 7.62 -11.60
N PHE A 256 14.10 7.22 -12.82
CA PHE A 256 12.76 6.64 -13.08
C PHE A 256 12.56 5.31 -12.35
N GLU A 257 13.56 4.42 -12.38
CA GLU A 257 13.51 3.13 -11.68
C GLU A 257 13.37 3.32 -10.17
N THR A 258 14.12 4.28 -9.61
CA THR A 258 13.99 4.65 -8.20
C THR A 258 12.60 5.18 -7.89
N ALA A 259 12.05 6.06 -8.72
CA ALA A 259 10.70 6.58 -8.53
C ALA A 259 9.63 5.47 -8.57
N LYS A 260 9.79 4.47 -9.45
CA LYS A 260 8.92 3.28 -9.52
C LYS A 260 8.86 2.55 -8.18
N TYR A 261 10.02 2.22 -7.61
CA TYR A 261 10.08 1.49 -6.34
C TYR A 261 9.69 2.35 -5.14
N VAL A 262 10.12 3.61 -5.10
CA VAL A 262 9.76 4.51 -3.99
C VAL A 262 8.26 4.76 -3.94
N ASN A 263 7.60 4.92 -5.09
CA ASN A 263 6.14 4.94 -5.15
C ASN A 263 5.51 3.64 -4.63
N ALA A 264 6.12 2.48 -4.88
CA ALA A 264 5.61 1.19 -4.36
C ALA A 264 5.68 1.08 -2.84
N PHE A 265 6.72 1.64 -2.21
CA PHE A 265 6.82 1.70 -0.76
C PHE A 265 5.88 2.74 -0.14
N TRP A 266 5.64 3.87 -0.82
CA TRP A 266 4.75 4.93 -0.31
C TRP A 266 3.26 4.68 -0.61
N TYR A 267 2.95 3.93 -1.69
CA TYR A 267 1.60 3.63 -2.17
C TYR A 267 1.43 2.13 -2.48
N PRO A 268 1.60 1.25 -1.48
CA PRO A 268 1.66 -0.20 -1.68
C PRO A 268 0.42 -0.79 -2.36
N GLN A 269 -0.78 -0.36 -1.94
CA GLN A 269 -2.04 -0.82 -2.55
C GLN A 269 -2.16 -0.37 -4.01
N GLN A 270 -1.89 0.90 -4.28
CA GLN A 270 -2.05 1.46 -5.61
C GLN A 270 -1.04 0.85 -6.58
N MET A 271 0.20 0.63 -6.14
CA MET A 271 1.23 0.03 -6.97
C MET A 271 1.04 -1.48 -7.15
N LEU A 272 0.40 -2.17 -6.21
CA LEU A 272 -0.07 -3.54 -6.42
C LEU A 272 -1.06 -3.59 -7.58
N GLU A 273 -2.06 -2.70 -7.59
CA GLU A 273 -3.03 -2.62 -8.68
C GLU A 273 -2.37 -2.28 -10.03
N VAL A 274 -1.45 -1.31 -10.06
CA VAL A 274 -0.68 -1.02 -11.28
C VAL A 274 0.09 -2.26 -11.75
N ALA A 275 0.77 -2.97 -10.84
CA ALA A 275 1.50 -4.18 -11.17
C ALA A 275 0.57 -5.30 -11.70
N THR A 276 -0.58 -5.52 -11.05
CA THR A 276 -1.61 -6.48 -11.49
C THR A 276 -2.12 -6.12 -12.89
N ALA A 277 -2.34 -4.83 -13.17
CA ALA A 277 -2.78 -4.39 -14.49
C ALA A 277 -1.72 -4.63 -15.57
N PHE A 278 -0.44 -4.40 -15.29
CA PHE A 278 0.65 -4.73 -16.23
C PHE A 278 0.73 -6.25 -16.48
N LYS A 279 0.64 -7.07 -15.42
CA LYS A 279 0.65 -8.52 -15.56
C LYS A 279 -0.56 -9.01 -16.37
N ALA A 280 -1.76 -8.53 -16.07
CA ALA A 280 -2.98 -8.97 -16.73
C ALA A 280 -3.10 -8.50 -18.18
N SER A 281 -2.68 -7.26 -18.50
CA SER A 281 -2.88 -6.68 -19.83
C SER A 281 -1.70 -6.87 -20.78
N LYS A 282 -0.47 -7.01 -20.25
CA LYS A 282 0.77 -7.07 -21.05
C LYS A 282 1.60 -8.32 -20.79
N ASN A 283 1.24 -9.13 -19.79
CA ASN A 283 2.06 -10.26 -19.32
C ASN A 283 3.50 -9.83 -18.97
N VAL A 284 3.65 -8.64 -18.38
CA VAL A 284 4.93 -8.07 -17.92
C VAL A 284 4.92 -8.02 -16.40
N ASP A 285 5.97 -8.56 -15.77
CA ASP A 285 6.16 -8.51 -14.33
C ASP A 285 6.64 -7.11 -13.89
N PHE A 286 6.36 -6.72 -12.64
CA PHE A 286 6.64 -5.36 -12.17
C PHE A 286 8.14 -5.00 -12.23
N ALA A 287 8.99 -5.99 -11.92
CA ALA A 287 10.44 -5.84 -11.99
C ALA A 287 10.93 -5.56 -13.43
N GLU A 288 10.21 -6.05 -14.44
CA GLU A 288 10.55 -5.89 -15.87
C GLU A 288 9.81 -4.73 -16.53
N ALA A 289 8.77 -4.19 -15.87
CA ALA A 289 7.99 -3.09 -16.39
C ALA A 289 8.84 -1.81 -16.52
N ASP A 290 8.76 -1.20 -17.70
CA ASP A 290 9.41 0.08 -17.99
C ASP A 290 9.00 1.14 -16.95
N ALA A 291 9.97 1.63 -16.18
CA ALA A 291 9.68 2.50 -15.05
C ALA A 291 9.04 3.81 -15.45
N LYS A 292 9.47 4.41 -16.58
CA LYS A 292 8.90 5.65 -17.10
C LYS A 292 7.41 5.49 -17.41
N THR A 293 7.01 4.34 -17.97
CA THR A 293 5.61 3.99 -18.21
C THR A 293 4.87 3.77 -16.89
N VAL A 294 5.44 3.01 -15.94
CA VAL A 294 4.80 2.73 -14.66
C VAL A 294 4.49 4.01 -13.88
N VAL A 295 5.46 4.94 -13.80
CA VAL A 295 5.29 6.22 -13.08
C VAL A 295 4.68 7.33 -13.93
N SER A 296 4.24 7.06 -15.16
CA SER A 296 3.64 8.05 -16.04
C SER A 296 2.28 8.56 -15.55
N ASP A 297 1.78 9.61 -16.19
CA ASP A 297 0.43 10.11 -15.99
C ASP A 297 -0.63 9.04 -16.26
N GLN A 298 -0.43 8.18 -17.27
CA GLN A 298 -1.37 7.15 -17.67
C GLN A 298 -1.65 6.11 -16.57
N TYR A 299 -0.65 5.76 -15.77
CA TYR A 299 -0.76 4.69 -14.78
C TYR A 299 -0.72 5.19 -13.35
N SER A 300 0.08 6.22 -13.09
CA SER A 300 0.36 6.71 -11.75
C SER A 300 -0.19 8.09 -11.46
N SER A 301 -0.78 8.85 -12.39
CA SER A 301 -1.55 10.05 -11.96
C SER A 301 -2.80 9.64 -11.20
N GLY A 302 -3.43 10.55 -10.45
CA GLY A 302 -4.71 10.28 -9.78
C GLY A 302 -5.79 9.78 -10.75
N SER A 303 -5.88 10.38 -11.93
CA SER A 303 -6.81 9.95 -12.99
C SER A 303 -6.38 8.66 -13.71
N GLY A 304 -5.08 8.50 -13.95
CA GLY A 304 -4.51 7.29 -14.56
C GLY A 304 -4.69 6.06 -13.68
N PHE A 305 -4.35 6.20 -12.39
CA PHE A 305 -4.61 5.18 -11.38
C PHE A 305 -6.11 4.87 -11.25
N GLN A 306 -6.98 5.88 -11.28
CA GLN A 306 -8.42 5.63 -11.27
C GLN A 306 -8.87 4.76 -12.47
N ALA A 307 -8.30 4.97 -13.65
CA ALA A 307 -8.57 4.12 -14.82
C ALA A 307 -8.06 2.69 -14.63
N VAL A 308 -6.87 2.51 -14.04
CA VAL A 308 -6.32 1.20 -13.65
C VAL A 308 -7.27 0.49 -12.69
N HIS A 309 -7.69 1.17 -11.62
CA HIS A 309 -8.61 0.62 -10.63
C HIS A 309 -9.93 0.17 -11.25
N GLN A 310 -10.52 1.00 -12.13
CA GLN A 310 -11.75 0.67 -12.83
C GLN A 310 -11.59 -0.56 -13.75
N TYR A 311 -10.48 -0.63 -14.49
CA TYR A 311 -10.16 -1.79 -15.32
C TYR A 311 -10.09 -3.08 -14.49
N LEU A 312 -9.38 -3.06 -13.36
CA LEU A 312 -9.26 -4.23 -12.50
C LEU A 312 -10.61 -4.62 -11.88
N SER A 313 -11.38 -3.63 -11.42
CA SER A 313 -12.72 -3.84 -10.85
C SER A 313 -13.67 -4.52 -11.84
N GLN A 314 -13.71 -4.03 -13.08
CA GLN A 314 -14.58 -4.57 -14.14
C GLN A 314 -14.18 -6.00 -14.56
N ASN A 315 -12.91 -6.37 -14.38
CA ASN A 315 -12.40 -7.68 -14.74
C ASN A 315 -12.28 -8.64 -13.53
N GLY A 316 -12.71 -8.23 -12.33
CA GLY A 316 -12.63 -9.05 -11.12
C GLY A 316 -11.20 -9.34 -10.65
N LEU A 317 -10.27 -8.42 -10.90
CA LEU A 317 -8.82 -8.55 -10.62
C LEU A 317 -8.33 -7.66 -9.48
N LEU A 318 -9.23 -7.10 -8.66
CA LEU A 318 -8.80 -6.28 -7.52
C LEU A 318 -8.19 -7.15 -6.42
N GLU A 319 -6.93 -6.87 -6.11
CA GLU A 319 -6.20 -7.48 -5.01
C GLU A 319 -6.13 -6.52 -3.81
N GLN A 320 -5.93 -7.08 -2.62
CA GLN A 320 -5.69 -6.30 -1.40
C GLN A 320 -4.25 -6.49 -0.97
N ALA A 321 -3.50 -5.40 -0.87
CA ALA A 321 -2.18 -5.39 -0.29
C ALA A 321 -2.28 -5.74 1.21
N PRO A 322 -1.28 -6.45 1.77
CA PRO A 322 -1.14 -6.59 3.21
C PRO A 322 -1.16 -5.19 3.85
N SER A 323 -1.76 -5.06 5.02
CA SER A 323 -1.84 -3.79 5.74
C SER A 323 -0.44 -3.22 6.03
N SER A 324 0.06 -2.34 5.18
CA SER A 324 1.28 -1.57 5.40
C SER A 324 0.92 -0.08 5.45
N GLY A 325 1.40 0.61 6.49
CA GLY A 325 0.93 1.93 6.86
C GLY A 325 1.43 3.04 5.92
N GLY A 326 0.60 3.41 4.94
CA GLY A 326 0.74 4.65 4.18
C GLY A 326 0.02 5.80 4.89
N SER A 327 0.70 6.52 5.78
CA SER A 327 0.17 7.77 6.36
C SER A 327 0.63 8.97 5.53
N CYS A 328 -0.31 9.83 5.14
CA CYS A 328 -0.03 11.00 4.31
C CYS A 328 0.35 12.26 5.11
N GLY A 329 0.53 12.19 6.43
CA GLY A 329 0.79 13.38 7.25
C GLY A 329 1.76 13.15 8.41
N VAL A 330 2.42 14.24 8.81
CA VAL A 330 3.17 14.36 10.07
C VAL A 330 2.21 14.84 11.14
N GLN A 331 1.60 13.90 11.86
CA GLN A 331 0.70 14.17 13.00
C GLN A 331 1.22 13.41 14.23
#